data_AF-A0A2R7IUZ6-F1
#
_entry.id   AF-A0A2R7IUZ6-F1
#
_cell.length_a   1.000
_cell.length_b   1.000
_cell.length_c   1.000
_cell.angle_alpha   90.00
_cell.angle_beta   90.00
_cell.angle_gamma   90.00
#
_symmetry.space_group_name_H-M   'P 1'
#
loop_
_entity.id
_entity.type
_entity.pdbx_description
1 polymer ?
#
loop_
_entity_poly.entity_id
_entity_poly.type
_entity_poly.pdbx_seq_one_letter_code
_entity_poly.pdbx_strand_id
1 'polypeptide(L)'
;MARAFDRRIVRCEGNQSMELSCFVFPGWEPRIRPGVAKRHWMDEAVEAFPYRCLPLGIANSHGWEILSPCGFEAVWNGGAAAEDVLVSVDHSDRPGMVPVALFGQGLVTIHIEGLMRTSPGWNLYVSGPPNRFKDGAAPLTAIIETDWSPYSFTMNWRLTRPNQRVRFEENEPIAHIFPVQRGLVESVAPTFVAIDDAPELKAAFEHWSHARDAFHHEQRVHPAEKPADRWQKLYYRGQNPDGTCPIADHESKLQPRAFARGDLCGGAVAAMARPMIDPGLRADPVDAASDSPCAKYEWLLDTLEQQRALSPAASGIVRRASLTSDAFLDTYYAPGRPVVIADAIADWPARQMWNPAYLRAKVGDAPIEYQGGRSASGDFERYKDNHKRAMPFDRFLDMIAADPGNDAYLTAYNSASNAAALAPLNGDVGRLDAFLAQSAEEPGGMMWIGPQGTFTALHHDLTNNLLVQVLGRKRVILAAATELPKLYNDTHVFSSVRDVTDPDLDLVAFAKLRGVRFHDITLMPGDALFIPIGWWHQVESLDFSVSITYTNFLWRNDFHKAYPAQP
;
A
#
# COMPACT_ATOMS: atom_id res chain seq x y z
N MET A 1 4.31 -44.08 3.89
CA MET A 1 5.00 -43.63 2.66
C MET A 1 4.89 -42.12 2.57
N ALA A 2 5.89 -41.41 3.12
CA ALA A 2 6.02 -39.97 3.00
C ALA A 2 6.61 -39.65 1.61
N ARG A 3 5.93 -38.83 0.81
CA ARG A 3 6.51 -38.26 -0.42
C ARG A 3 7.10 -36.90 -0.08
N ALA A 4 8.42 -36.83 -0.18
CA ALA A 4 9.22 -35.63 0.00
C ALA A 4 8.84 -34.56 -1.03
N PHE A 5 8.63 -33.33 -0.55
CA PHE A 5 8.60 -32.14 -1.38
C PHE A 5 10.03 -31.79 -1.78
N ASP A 6 10.35 -32.00 -3.05
CA ASP A 6 11.59 -31.56 -3.67
C ASP A 6 11.54 -30.04 -3.91
N ARG A 7 12.16 -29.27 -3.01
CA ARG A 7 12.43 -27.84 -3.21
C ARG A 7 13.56 -27.71 -4.23
N ARG A 8 13.21 -27.56 -5.51
CA ARG A 8 14.16 -27.13 -6.53
C ARG A 8 14.66 -25.73 -6.18
N ILE A 9 15.91 -25.66 -5.75
CA ILE A 9 16.71 -24.44 -5.74
C ILE A 9 16.80 -23.96 -7.18
N VAL A 10 16.12 -22.87 -7.49
CA VAL A 10 16.31 -22.15 -8.76
C VAL A 10 17.72 -21.55 -8.70
N ARG A 11 18.69 -22.20 -9.35
CA ARG A 11 19.99 -21.60 -9.63
C ARG A 11 19.78 -20.57 -10.74
N CYS A 12 19.83 -19.29 -10.39
CA CYS A 12 19.91 -18.22 -11.37
C CYS A 12 21.30 -18.26 -12.02
N GLU A 13 21.40 -18.90 -13.18
CA GLU A 13 22.50 -18.69 -14.13
C GLU A 13 22.25 -17.37 -14.88
N GLY A 14 23.18 -16.43 -14.74
CA GLY A 14 23.15 -15.13 -15.42
C GLY A 14 23.49 -14.00 -14.45
N ASN A 15 24.57 -13.28 -14.73
CA ASN A 15 25.00 -12.09 -14.01
C ASN A 15 23.98 -10.96 -14.20
N GLN A 16 22.81 -11.07 -13.56
CA GLN A 16 21.85 -9.98 -13.42
C GLN A 16 22.35 -9.09 -12.29
N SER A 17 22.67 -7.83 -12.60
CA SER A 17 22.99 -6.83 -11.59
C SER A 17 21.80 -6.67 -10.64
N MET A 18 22.05 -6.76 -9.33
CA MET A 18 21.02 -6.54 -8.30
C MET A 18 20.50 -5.10 -8.39
N GLU A 19 19.18 -4.95 -8.48
CA GLU A 19 18.48 -3.67 -8.52
C GLU A 19 17.82 -3.38 -7.17
N LEU A 20 18.04 -2.16 -6.66
CA LEU A 20 17.37 -1.63 -5.48
C LEU A 20 16.61 -0.36 -5.88
N SER A 21 15.28 -0.40 -5.78
CA SER A 21 14.39 0.70 -6.14
C SER A 21 13.57 1.15 -4.93
N CYS A 22 13.29 2.45 -4.85
CA CYS A 22 12.40 3.04 -3.85
C CYS A 22 11.21 3.66 -4.59
N PHE A 23 10.05 3.03 -4.49
CA PHE A 23 8.82 3.52 -5.09
C PHE A 23 8.18 4.55 -4.16
N VAL A 24 7.91 5.75 -4.67
CA VAL A 24 7.48 6.90 -3.88
C VAL A 24 6.04 7.26 -4.28
N PHE A 25 5.13 7.39 -3.31
CA PHE A 25 3.77 7.86 -3.57
C PHE A 25 3.75 9.39 -3.74
N PRO A 26 2.73 9.96 -4.42
CA PRO A 26 2.57 11.41 -4.51
C PRO A 26 2.62 12.07 -3.14
N GLY A 27 3.48 13.08 -2.99
CA GLY A 27 3.68 13.79 -1.73
C GLY A 27 4.49 13.01 -0.69
N TRP A 28 5.17 11.93 -1.03
CA TRP A 28 6.24 11.35 -0.21
C TRP A 28 7.59 11.89 -0.68
N GLU A 29 8.49 12.17 0.26
CA GLU A 29 9.83 12.69 -0.04
C GLU A 29 10.90 11.96 0.78
N PRO A 30 11.12 10.66 0.52
CA PRO A 30 12.16 9.91 1.20
C PRO A 30 13.50 10.64 1.13
N ARG A 31 14.07 10.85 2.32
CA ARG A 31 15.40 11.43 2.49
C ARG A 31 16.38 10.28 2.61
N ILE A 32 16.88 9.80 1.46
CA ILE A 32 17.81 8.67 1.39
C ILE A 32 19.10 9.14 0.74
N ARG A 33 20.24 8.79 1.33
CA ARG A 33 21.57 9.09 0.77
C ARG A 33 22.52 7.91 0.90
N PRO A 34 23.58 7.82 0.07
CA PRO A 34 24.66 6.87 0.32
C PRO A 34 25.25 7.02 1.72
N GLY A 35 25.62 5.90 2.34
CA GLY A 35 26.30 5.89 3.63
C GLY A 35 27.62 6.66 3.57
N VAL A 36 27.85 7.51 4.57
CA VAL A 36 29.10 8.28 4.67
C VAL A 36 30.09 7.55 5.55
N ALA A 37 31.37 7.53 5.20
CA ALA A 37 32.39 6.85 6.03
C ALA A 37 32.63 7.54 7.38
N LYS A 38 32.34 8.84 7.49
CA LYS A 38 32.68 9.67 8.65
C LYS A 38 31.72 9.54 9.83
N ARG A 39 32.22 9.67 11.06
CA ARG A 39 31.42 9.74 12.28
C ARG A 39 32.00 10.80 13.21
N HIS A 40 31.15 11.56 13.87
CA HIS A 40 31.54 12.63 14.78
C HIS A 40 32.54 12.15 15.85
N TRP A 41 32.19 11.10 16.59
CA TRP A 41 33.08 10.55 17.63
C TRP A 41 34.40 9.99 17.07
N MET A 42 34.42 9.54 15.80
CA MET A 42 35.65 9.07 15.16
C MET A 42 36.54 10.24 14.74
N ASP A 43 35.95 11.37 14.35
CA ASP A 43 36.67 12.62 14.06
C ASP A 43 37.25 13.23 15.35
N GLU A 44 36.52 13.14 16.46
CA GLU A 44 36.94 13.63 17.79
C GLU A 44 37.96 12.73 18.48
N ALA A 45 38.05 11.46 18.08
CA ALA A 45 39.00 10.52 18.65
C ALA A 45 40.44 10.99 18.40
N VAL A 46 41.34 10.70 19.34
CA VAL A 46 42.77 11.07 19.24
C VAL A 46 43.36 10.56 17.93
N GLU A 47 43.91 11.48 17.13
CA GLU A 47 44.46 11.21 15.79
C GLU A 47 43.48 10.51 14.82
N ALA A 48 42.18 10.65 15.06
CA ALA A 48 41.11 9.98 14.34
C ALA A 48 41.36 8.46 14.19
N PHE A 49 41.95 7.85 15.24
CA PHE A 49 42.41 6.47 15.22
C PHE A 49 41.36 5.44 14.77
N PRO A 50 40.03 5.61 15.00
CA PRO A 50 39.05 4.64 14.54
C PRO A 50 39.06 4.45 13.01
N TYR A 51 39.44 5.47 12.23
CA TYR A 51 39.56 5.33 10.76
C TYR A 51 40.75 4.46 10.32
N ARG A 52 41.65 4.09 11.22
CA ARG A 52 42.70 3.10 10.95
C ARG A 52 42.14 1.70 10.82
N CYS A 53 40.94 1.46 11.37
CA CYS A 53 40.18 0.24 11.14
C CYS A 53 39.38 0.39 9.85
N LEU A 54 39.99 0.00 8.73
CA LEU A 54 39.33 0.01 7.42
C LEU A 54 37.94 -0.66 7.45
N PRO A 55 37.73 -1.83 8.12
CA PRO A 55 36.41 -2.44 8.24
C PRO A 55 35.32 -1.53 8.82
N LEU A 56 35.65 -0.65 9.79
CA LEU A 56 34.68 0.32 10.33
C LEU A 56 34.28 1.35 9.26
N GLY A 57 35.25 1.85 8.49
CA GLY A 57 34.99 2.80 7.39
C GLY A 57 34.17 2.19 6.25
N ILE A 58 34.46 0.93 5.91
CA ILE A 58 33.67 0.15 4.94
C ILE A 58 32.24 -0.02 5.46
N ALA A 59 32.06 -0.53 6.68
CA ALA A 59 30.73 -0.67 7.29
C ALA A 59 29.95 0.64 7.31
N ASN A 60 30.61 1.76 7.64
CA ASN A 60 30.00 3.08 7.67
C ASN A 60 29.41 3.53 6.32
N SER A 61 30.00 3.07 5.21
CA SER A 61 29.62 3.42 3.83
C SER A 61 28.95 2.27 3.07
N HIS A 62 28.71 1.13 3.73
CA HIS A 62 28.15 -0.07 3.10
C HIS A 62 26.62 0.02 3.00
N GLY A 63 26.11 0.81 2.05
CA GLY A 63 24.68 0.95 1.78
C GLY A 63 24.18 2.39 1.81
N TRP A 64 22.95 2.59 2.28
CA TRP A 64 22.26 3.88 2.27
C TRP A 64 21.69 4.23 3.64
N GLU A 65 21.79 5.49 4.02
CA GLU A 65 21.15 6.07 5.20
C GLU A 65 19.77 6.63 4.83
N ILE A 66 18.74 6.29 5.63
CA ILE A 66 17.44 6.95 5.61
C ILE A 66 17.42 7.97 6.75
N LEU A 67 17.01 9.19 6.44
CA LEU A 67 17.05 10.33 7.35
C LEU A 67 15.68 10.66 7.92
N SER A 68 15.64 11.15 9.16
CA SER A 68 14.40 11.60 9.81
C SER A 68 13.78 12.77 9.03
N PRO A 69 12.47 12.72 8.71
CA PRO A 69 11.80 13.81 8.01
C PRO A 69 11.53 15.02 8.92
N CYS A 70 11.56 14.85 10.24
CA CYS A 70 11.32 15.90 11.23
C CYS A 70 12.18 15.68 12.49
N GLY A 71 12.35 16.74 13.30
CA GLY A 71 12.88 16.64 14.65
C GLY A 71 11.82 16.18 15.64
N PHE A 72 12.19 15.32 16.58
CA PHE A 72 11.29 14.83 17.62
C PHE A 72 12.02 14.38 18.89
N GLU A 73 11.33 14.42 20.02
CA GLU A 73 11.76 13.85 21.29
C GLU A 73 10.91 12.65 21.64
N ALA A 74 11.51 11.64 22.27
CA ALA A 74 10.80 10.50 22.82
C ALA A 74 11.21 10.25 24.28
N VAL A 75 10.23 9.89 25.11
CA VAL A 75 10.40 9.54 26.53
C VAL A 75 9.58 8.30 26.82
N TRP A 76 10.19 7.33 27.50
CA TRP A 76 9.49 6.14 27.99
C TRP A 76 9.47 6.14 29.51
N ASN A 77 8.33 5.91 30.15
CA ASN A 77 8.21 5.97 31.61
C ASN A 77 8.63 4.67 32.33
N GLY A 78 8.94 3.59 31.59
CA GLY A 78 9.29 2.27 32.13
C GLY A 78 8.18 1.21 32.03
N GLY A 79 6.96 1.59 31.65
CA GLY A 79 5.82 0.69 31.52
C GLY A 79 5.79 -0.13 30.22
N ALA A 80 4.85 -1.07 30.14
CA ALA A 80 4.79 -2.04 29.06
C ALA A 80 3.99 -1.57 27.84
N ALA A 81 3.10 -0.59 28.02
CA ALA A 81 2.09 -0.23 27.04
C ALA A 81 2.59 0.83 26.04
N ALA A 82 1.83 1.10 24.98
CA ALA A 82 2.23 2.08 23.96
C ALA A 82 2.17 3.52 24.52
N GLU A 83 1.16 3.80 25.33
CA GLU A 83 0.95 5.06 26.05
C GLU A 83 2.05 5.40 27.06
N ASP A 84 2.88 4.42 27.44
CA ASP A 84 4.04 4.62 28.30
C ASP A 84 5.21 5.29 27.57
N VAL A 85 5.11 5.43 26.24
CA VAL A 85 6.06 6.13 25.38
C VAL A 85 5.41 7.40 24.85
N LEU A 86 5.91 8.54 25.32
CA LEU A 86 5.53 9.85 24.81
C LEU A 86 6.47 10.25 23.67
N VAL A 87 5.89 10.66 22.54
CA VAL A 87 6.63 11.23 21.41
C VAL A 87 6.13 12.65 21.16
N SER A 88 7.06 13.60 21.16
CA SER A 88 6.80 15.03 20.93
C SER A 88 7.55 15.48 19.67
N VAL A 89 6.83 16.01 18.69
CA VAL A 89 7.38 16.41 17.38
C VAL A 89 7.44 17.93 17.31
N ASP A 90 8.54 18.52 16.82
CA ASP A 90 8.69 19.99 16.84
C ASP A 90 7.72 20.69 15.91
N HIS A 91 7.65 20.18 14.68
CA HIS A 91 6.81 20.64 13.59
C HIS A 91 6.80 19.56 12.53
N SER A 92 5.64 19.26 11.94
CA SER A 92 5.55 18.39 10.79
C SER A 92 4.48 18.91 9.84
N ASP A 93 4.87 19.18 8.61
CA ASP A 93 3.94 19.48 7.51
C ASP A 93 3.11 18.25 7.10
N ARG A 94 3.40 17.08 7.67
CA ARG A 94 2.79 15.79 7.36
C ARG A 94 2.44 15.01 8.65
N PRO A 95 1.30 15.32 9.29
CA PRO A 95 0.93 14.74 10.58
C PRO A 95 0.74 13.21 10.57
N GLY A 96 0.53 12.59 9.40
CA GLY A 96 0.37 11.13 9.27
C GLY A 96 1.68 10.33 9.13
N MET A 97 2.84 11.00 9.08
CA MET A 97 4.16 10.36 8.88
C MET A 97 5.14 10.69 10.01
N VAL A 98 4.62 11.13 11.15
CA VAL A 98 5.45 11.43 12.33
C VAL A 98 5.80 10.14 13.09
N PRO A 99 6.92 10.13 13.83
CA PRO A 99 7.24 9.06 14.76
C PRO A 99 6.14 8.88 15.81
N VAL A 100 5.86 7.63 16.16
CA VAL A 100 4.76 7.23 17.05
C VAL A 100 5.18 6.10 17.99
N ALA A 101 4.39 5.85 19.03
CA ALA A 101 4.48 4.65 19.84
C ALA A 101 3.37 3.66 19.43
N LEU A 102 3.73 2.52 18.85
CA LEU A 102 2.75 1.52 18.39
C LEU A 102 2.74 0.22 19.21
N PHE A 103 3.89 -0.19 19.74
CA PHE A 103 4.09 -1.55 20.26
C PHE A 103 4.36 -1.62 21.78
N GLY A 104 4.54 -0.48 22.45
CA GLY A 104 4.91 -0.41 23.86
C GLY A 104 6.37 -0.81 24.17
N GLN A 105 6.67 -1.14 25.42
CA GLN A 105 8.01 -1.58 25.88
C GLN A 105 9.16 -0.62 25.51
N GLY A 106 8.88 0.69 25.49
CA GLY A 106 9.87 1.71 25.14
C GLY A 106 10.14 1.82 23.63
N LEU A 107 9.30 1.25 22.76
CA LEU A 107 9.50 1.30 21.32
C LEU A 107 8.94 2.58 20.69
N VAL A 108 9.83 3.29 20.00
CA VAL A 108 9.52 4.39 19.09
C VAL A 108 9.55 3.84 17.66
N THR A 109 8.46 4.07 16.93
CA THR A 109 8.27 3.59 15.57
C THR A 109 8.29 4.76 14.60
N ILE A 110 9.18 4.69 13.61
CA ILE A 110 9.33 5.70 12.56
C ILE A 110 8.92 5.06 11.23
N HIS A 111 7.95 5.66 10.55
CA HIS A 111 7.49 5.19 9.24
C HIS A 111 8.51 5.56 8.16
N ILE A 112 8.88 4.58 7.31
CA ILE A 112 9.77 4.84 6.18
C ILE A 112 8.92 5.26 4.97
N GLU A 113 9.16 6.48 4.50
CA GLU A 113 8.62 6.97 3.24
C GLU A 113 9.30 6.20 2.10
N GLY A 114 8.51 5.48 1.31
CA GLY A 114 8.96 4.73 0.14
C GLY A 114 8.78 3.23 0.30
N LEU A 115 8.34 2.58 -0.78
CA LEU A 115 8.29 1.13 -0.88
C LEU A 115 9.59 0.62 -1.51
N MET A 116 10.47 0.06 -0.69
CA MET A 116 11.74 -0.50 -1.13
C MET A 116 11.52 -1.84 -1.86
N ARG A 117 12.19 -2.02 -3.00
CA ARG A 117 12.14 -3.23 -3.81
C ARG A 117 13.55 -3.66 -4.20
N THR A 118 13.87 -4.91 -3.94
CA THR A 118 15.10 -5.59 -4.37
C THR A 118 14.79 -6.56 -5.51
N SER A 119 15.80 -6.97 -6.27
CA SER A 119 15.65 -8.08 -7.23
C SER A 119 15.17 -9.37 -6.53
N PRO A 120 14.44 -10.26 -7.25
CA PRO A 120 14.02 -11.56 -6.72
C PRO A 120 15.16 -12.34 -6.05
N GLY A 121 14.90 -12.90 -4.87
CA GLY A 121 15.89 -13.65 -4.09
C GLY A 121 16.84 -12.78 -3.26
N TRP A 122 16.60 -11.47 -3.16
CA TRP A 122 17.33 -10.56 -2.28
C TRP A 122 16.41 -9.98 -1.21
N ASN A 123 16.92 -9.93 0.01
CA ASN A 123 16.32 -9.25 1.15
C ASN A 123 16.98 -7.89 1.35
N LEU A 124 16.36 -7.04 2.17
CA LEU A 124 16.94 -5.80 2.65
C LEU A 124 17.33 -5.98 4.12
N TYR A 125 18.61 -5.80 4.43
CA TYR A 125 19.07 -5.63 5.80
C TYR A 125 18.77 -4.19 6.23
N VAL A 126 18.12 -4.02 7.37
CA VAL A 126 17.74 -2.72 7.93
C VAL A 126 18.19 -2.66 9.37
N SER A 127 18.96 -1.64 9.73
CA SER A 127 19.39 -1.39 11.11
C SER A 127 19.51 0.10 11.36
N GLY A 128 19.96 0.50 12.55
CA GLY A 128 20.43 1.87 12.76
C GLY A 128 21.79 2.09 12.06
N PRO A 129 22.21 3.35 11.90
CA PRO A 129 23.46 3.66 11.22
C PRO A 129 24.67 3.07 11.96
N PRO A 130 25.53 2.29 11.27
CA PRO A 130 26.65 1.62 11.91
C PRO A 130 27.61 2.63 12.52
N ASN A 131 28.13 2.34 13.70
CA ASN A 131 29.04 3.21 14.45
C ASN A 131 28.49 4.63 14.71
N ARG A 132 27.17 4.82 14.70
CA ARG A 132 26.51 6.07 15.12
C ARG A 132 25.71 5.78 16.39
N PHE A 133 26.31 6.12 17.53
CA PHE A 133 25.71 5.85 18.82
C PHE A 133 24.65 6.90 19.16
N LYS A 134 23.52 6.45 19.70
CA LYS A 134 22.46 7.28 20.25
C LYS A 134 22.34 6.98 21.73
N ASP A 135 22.66 7.93 22.60
CA ASP A 135 22.49 7.68 24.03
C ASP A 135 20.99 7.55 24.36
N GLY A 136 20.66 6.58 25.21
CA GLY A 136 19.29 6.32 25.64
C GLY A 136 18.39 5.60 24.63
N ALA A 137 18.86 5.30 23.41
CA ALA A 137 18.08 4.57 22.42
C ALA A 137 18.93 3.59 21.59
N ALA A 138 18.38 2.41 21.32
CA ALA A 138 19.02 1.39 20.50
C ALA A 138 18.15 1.04 19.28
N PRO A 139 18.70 1.00 18.07
CA PRO A 139 17.94 0.62 16.88
C PRO A 139 17.65 -0.89 16.90
N LEU A 140 16.46 -1.29 16.47
CA LEU A 140 16.18 -2.68 16.15
C LEU A 140 16.65 -3.00 14.73
N THR A 141 17.16 -4.22 14.55
CA THR A 141 17.67 -4.71 13.27
C THR A 141 16.71 -5.74 12.70
N ALA A 142 16.45 -5.67 11.40
CA ALA A 142 15.57 -6.58 10.68
C ALA A 142 16.15 -6.97 9.31
N ILE A 143 15.74 -8.14 8.83
CA ILE A 143 15.92 -8.57 7.45
C ILE A 143 14.52 -8.65 6.84
N ILE A 144 14.31 -7.97 5.71
CA ILE A 144 12.98 -7.75 5.13
C ILE A 144 12.96 -8.30 3.72
N GLU A 145 11.94 -9.09 3.38
CA GLU A 145 11.74 -9.61 2.04
C GLU A 145 11.08 -8.54 1.16
N THR A 146 11.89 -7.73 0.46
CA THR A 146 11.41 -6.59 -0.32
C THR A 146 11.15 -6.90 -1.79
N ASP A 147 11.58 -8.05 -2.30
CA ASP A 147 11.38 -8.46 -3.69
C ASP A 147 9.91 -8.78 -4.02
N TRP A 148 9.14 -9.31 -3.07
CA TRP A 148 7.71 -9.60 -3.25
C TRP A 148 6.79 -8.73 -2.36
N SER A 149 7.24 -8.33 -1.17
CA SER A 149 6.42 -7.58 -0.20
C SER A 149 5.86 -6.26 -0.77
N PRO A 150 4.52 -6.08 -0.80
CA PRO A 150 3.90 -4.81 -1.13
C PRO A 150 3.88 -3.85 0.08
N TYR A 151 4.43 -4.25 1.21
CA TYR A 151 4.42 -3.49 2.46
C TYR A 151 5.68 -2.63 2.58
N SER A 152 5.51 -1.37 3.00
CA SER A 152 6.62 -0.62 3.58
C SER A 152 6.97 -1.20 4.96
N PHE A 153 8.11 -0.80 5.51
CA PHE A 153 8.54 -1.16 6.85
C PHE A 153 8.68 0.07 7.74
N THR A 154 8.72 -0.16 9.04
CA THR A 154 9.03 0.88 10.01
C THR A 154 10.42 0.66 10.58
N MET A 155 11.13 1.75 10.84
CA MET A 155 12.34 1.71 11.63
C MET A 155 11.96 1.87 13.11
N ASN A 156 12.36 0.90 13.93
CA ASN A 156 12.01 0.89 15.35
C ASN A 156 13.25 1.13 16.21
N TRP A 157 13.13 2.03 17.16
CA TRP A 157 14.16 2.33 18.16
C TRP A 157 13.61 2.03 19.54
N ARG A 158 14.37 1.28 20.35
CA ARG A 158 14.03 0.99 21.74
C ARG A 158 14.70 1.99 22.66
N LEU A 159 13.92 2.73 23.42
CA LEU A 159 14.41 3.54 24.53
C LEU A 159 14.93 2.61 25.63
N THR A 160 16.17 2.85 26.07
CA THR A 160 16.90 1.92 26.93
C THR A 160 16.83 2.28 28.41
N ARG A 161 16.33 3.48 28.75
CA ARG A 161 16.22 3.96 30.14
C ARG A 161 14.89 4.69 30.36
N PRO A 162 14.15 4.36 31.43
CA PRO A 162 12.95 5.10 31.81
C PRO A 162 13.25 6.59 32.11
N ASN A 163 12.31 7.46 31.77
CA ASN A 163 12.28 8.90 32.03
C ASN A 163 13.46 9.70 31.44
N GLN A 164 14.25 9.08 30.55
CA GLN A 164 15.26 9.77 29.77
C GLN A 164 14.65 10.31 28.48
N ARG A 165 14.85 11.61 28.21
CA ARG A 165 14.54 12.21 26.92
C ARG A 165 15.60 11.83 25.90
N VAL A 166 15.17 11.28 24.77
CA VAL A 166 16.02 11.05 23.61
C VAL A 166 15.52 11.90 22.46
N ARG A 167 16.40 12.76 21.96
CA ARG A 167 16.13 13.73 20.91
C ARG A 167 16.65 13.23 19.58
N PHE A 168 15.86 13.24 18.52
CA PHE A 168 16.25 12.99 17.14
C PHE A 168 16.12 14.28 16.34
N GLU A 169 17.16 14.64 15.59
CA GLU A 169 17.12 15.84 14.76
C GLU A 169 16.52 15.56 13.38
N GLU A 170 15.95 16.60 12.77
CA GLU A 170 15.58 16.54 11.36
C GLU A 170 16.83 16.25 10.51
N ASN A 171 16.68 15.39 9.49
CA ASN A 171 17.78 14.89 8.66
C ASN A 171 18.82 14.04 9.40
N GLU A 172 18.60 13.68 10.67
CA GLU A 172 19.43 12.71 11.34
C GLU A 172 19.23 11.31 10.72
N PRO A 173 20.30 10.54 10.43
CA PRO A 173 20.17 9.16 10.00
C PRO A 173 19.45 8.29 11.04
N ILE A 174 18.29 7.76 10.68
CA ILE A 174 17.45 6.91 11.54
C ILE A 174 17.56 5.42 11.17
N ALA A 175 17.88 5.12 9.92
CA ALA A 175 18.08 3.76 9.44
C ALA A 175 19.25 3.69 8.46
N HIS A 176 19.83 2.50 8.33
CA HIS A 176 20.86 2.15 7.37
C HIS A 176 20.48 0.83 6.71
N ILE A 177 20.49 0.83 5.38
CA ILE A 177 19.96 -0.28 4.57
C ILE A 177 20.97 -0.76 3.55
N PHE A 178 21.02 -2.07 3.33
CA PHE A 178 21.71 -2.68 2.21
C PHE A 178 21.12 -4.05 1.85
N PRO A 179 21.17 -4.44 0.57
CA PRO A 179 20.72 -5.75 0.10
C PRO A 179 21.55 -6.91 0.67
N VAL A 180 20.90 -8.00 1.01
CA VAL A 180 21.52 -9.28 1.38
C VAL A 180 20.86 -10.43 0.65
N GLN A 181 21.62 -11.40 0.17
CA GLN A 181 21.07 -12.50 -0.62
C GLN A 181 20.26 -13.47 0.26
N ARG A 182 19.01 -13.74 -0.13
CA ARG A 182 18.14 -14.69 0.57
C ARG A 182 18.73 -16.11 0.46
N GLY A 183 18.73 -16.84 1.58
CA GLY A 183 19.21 -18.21 1.63
C GLY A 183 20.73 -18.38 1.62
N LEU A 184 21.53 -17.31 1.44
CA LEU A 184 22.99 -17.41 1.44
C LEU A 184 23.50 -18.00 2.76
N VAL A 185 23.04 -17.46 3.89
CA VAL A 185 23.45 -17.94 5.23
C VAL A 185 23.11 -19.41 5.44
N GLU A 186 21.93 -19.86 5.00
CA GLU A 186 21.50 -21.26 5.10
C GLU A 186 22.31 -22.20 4.17
N SER A 187 22.82 -21.67 3.05
CA SER A 187 23.61 -22.44 2.09
C SER A 187 25.06 -22.67 2.54
N VAL A 188 25.55 -21.91 3.53
CA VAL A 188 26.91 -22.03 4.05
C VAL A 188 27.00 -23.29 4.92
N ALA A 189 27.97 -24.16 4.60
CA ALA A 189 28.35 -25.31 5.42
C ALA A 189 29.61 -24.97 6.23
N PRO A 190 29.50 -24.43 7.46
CA PRO A 190 30.68 -24.05 8.24
C PRO A 190 31.44 -25.28 8.73
N THR A 191 32.77 -25.23 8.64
CA THR A 191 33.67 -26.30 9.12
C THR A 191 34.73 -25.74 10.06
N PHE A 192 35.08 -26.50 11.10
CA PHE A 192 36.31 -26.26 11.85
C PHE A 192 37.47 -26.93 11.13
N VAL A 193 38.53 -26.18 10.86
CA VAL A 193 39.79 -26.69 10.29
C VAL A 193 40.90 -26.34 11.27
N ALA A 194 41.75 -27.31 11.61
CA ALA A 194 42.88 -27.04 12.49
C ALA A 194 43.91 -26.17 11.75
N ILE A 195 44.48 -25.17 12.41
CA ILE A 195 45.47 -24.29 11.77
C ILE A 195 46.73 -25.04 11.33
N ASP A 196 47.02 -26.19 11.97
CA ASP A 196 48.13 -27.08 11.60
C ASP A 196 47.92 -27.77 10.25
N ASP A 197 46.67 -27.89 9.78
CA ASP A 197 46.33 -28.42 8.45
C ASP A 197 46.51 -27.38 7.34
N ALA A 198 46.84 -26.12 7.69
CA ALA A 198 47.10 -25.01 6.77
C ALA A 198 48.46 -24.33 7.09
N PRO A 199 49.60 -25.02 6.91
CA PRO A 199 50.89 -24.59 7.43
C PRO A 199 51.39 -23.24 6.87
N GLU A 200 51.07 -22.92 5.62
CA GLU A 200 51.41 -21.62 5.02
C GLU A 200 50.65 -20.47 5.68
N LEU A 201 49.34 -20.66 5.92
CA LEU A 201 48.51 -19.68 6.62
C LEU A 201 48.97 -19.53 8.07
N LYS A 202 49.32 -20.63 8.73
CA LYS A 202 49.88 -20.63 10.09
C LYS A 202 51.17 -19.80 10.15
N ALA A 203 52.12 -20.06 9.26
CA ALA A 203 53.39 -19.34 9.20
C ALA A 203 53.18 -17.84 8.92
N ALA A 204 52.28 -17.49 7.99
CA ALA A 204 51.93 -16.11 7.70
C ALA A 204 51.30 -15.40 8.91
N PHE A 205 50.40 -16.08 9.64
CA PHE A 205 49.77 -15.57 10.85
C PHE A 205 50.80 -15.37 11.98
N GLU A 206 51.65 -16.36 12.25
CA GLU A 206 52.69 -16.27 13.28
C GLU A 206 53.68 -15.14 12.97
N HIS A 207 54.13 -15.02 11.72
CA HIS A 207 55.00 -13.93 11.27
C HIS A 207 54.32 -12.56 11.47
N TRP A 208 53.07 -12.42 11.04
CA TRP A 208 52.28 -11.21 11.26
C TRP A 208 52.13 -10.88 12.76
N SER A 209 51.82 -11.88 13.60
CA SER A 209 51.62 -11.71 15.04
C SER A 209 52.90 -11.21 15.71
N HIS A 210 54.04 -11.86 15.44
CA HIS A 210 55.34 -11.44 15.97
C HIS A 210 55.73 -10.03 15.51
N ALA A 211 55.55 -9.73 14.21
CA ALA A 211 55.84 -8.41 13.67
C ALA A 211 54.95 -7.31 14.29
N ARG A 212 53.69 -7.65 14.62
CA ARG A 212 52.74 -6.74 15.25
C ARG A 212 53.07 -6.49 16.72
N ASP A 213 53.45 -7.52 17.46
CA ASP A 213 53.91 -7.36 18.85
C ASP A 213 55.17 -6.51 18.93
N ALA A 214 56.15 -6.78 18.05
CA ALA A 214 57.36 -5.96 17.94
C ALA A 214 57.03 -4.51 17.59
N PHE A 215 56.13 -4.27 16.64
CA PHE A 215 55.69 -2.92 16.27
C PHE A 215 55.01 -2.19 17.43
N HIS A 216 54.09 -2.82 18.16
CA HIS A 216 53.43 -2.21 19.31
C HIS A 216 54.42 -1.91 20.44
N HIS A 217 55.39 -2.81 20.68
CA HIS A 217 56.47 -2.56 21.62
C HIS A 217 57.28 -1.33 21.21
N GLU A 218 57.72 -1.26 19.96
CA GLU A 218 58.48 -0.13 19.42
C GLU A 218 57.71 1.18 19.52
N GLN A 219 56.43 1.21 19.14
CA GLN A 219 55.61 2.43 19.27
C GLN A 219 55.37 2.86 20.71
N ARG A 220 55.42 1.93 21.67
CA ARG A 220 55.29 2.25 23.10
C ARG A 220 56.57 2.83 23.70
N VAL A 221 57.73 2.32 23.27
CA VAL A 221 59.05 2.73 23.78
C VAL A 221 59.59 3.93 23.00
N HIS A 222 59.39 3.95 21.70
CA HIS A 222 59.85 4.93 20.71
C HIS A 222 58.72 5.30 19.73
N PRO A 223 57.70 6.06 20.17
CA PRO A 223 56.60 6.45 19.30
C PRO A 223 57.10 7.28 18.12
N ALA A 224 56.71 6.91 16.91
CA ALA A 224 57.10 7.65 15.71
C ALA A 224 56.61 9.11 15.79
N GLU A 225 57.39 10.07 15.28
CA GLU A 225 56.98 11.49 15.32
C GLU A 225 55.73 11.75 14.47
N LYS A 226 55.66 11.12 13.29
CA LYS A 226 54.54 11.28 12.35
C LYS A 226 53.39 10.33 12.73
N PRO A 227 52.16 10.84 12.94
CA PRO A 227 50.99 10.00 13.23
C PRO A 227 50.74 8.90 12.20
N ALA A 228 51.09 9.15 10.94
CA ALA A 228 50.96 8.19 9.84
C ALA A 228 51.83 6.94 10.03
N ASP A 229 52.90 7.00 10.82
CA ASP A 229 53.84 5.90 11.03
C ASP A 229 53.58 5.18 12.37
N ARG A 230 52.62 5.66 13.16
CA ARG A 230 52.19 5.07 14.44
C ARG A 230 51.25 3.87 14.30
N TRP A 231 50.96 3.43 13.08
CA TRP A 231 50.10 2.26 12.84
C TRP A 231 50.46 1.49 11.57
N GLN A 232 50.22 0.18 11.60
CA GLN A 232 50.47 -0.72 10.47
C GLN A 232 49.32 -0.67 9.45
N LYS A 233 49.67 -0.53 8.17
CA LYS A 233 48.72 -0.30 7.06
C LYS A 233 48.49 -1.53 6.17
N LEU A 234 49.01 -2.70 6.54
CA LEU A 234 49.00 -3.89 5.68
C LEU A 234 47.58 -4.26 5.21
N TYR A 235 46.64 -4.46 6.15
CA TYR A 235 45.24 -4.70 5.80
C TYR A 235 44.63 -3.52 5.01
N TYR A 236 44.97 -2.28 5.39
CA TYR A 236 44.47 -1.09 4.68
C TYR A 236 44.89 -1.08 3.20
N ARG A 237 46.08 -1.62 2.91
CA ARG A 237 46.67 -1.73 1.57
C ARG A 237 46.34 -3.05 0.85
N GLY A 238 45.66 -3.98 1.50
CA GLY A 238 45.44 -5.33 0.95
C GLY A 238 46.73 -6.13 0.79
N GLN A 239 47.68 -5.94 1.71
CA GLN A 239 49.02 -6.54 1.64
C GLN A 239 49.22 -7.60 2.73
N ASN A 240 49.85 -8.69 2.35
CA ASN A 240 50.46 -9.66 3.26
C ASN A 240 51.70 -9.06 3.95
N PRO A 241 52.18 -9.67 5.05
CA PRO A 241 53.39 -9.21 5.74
C PRO A 241 54.66 -9.19 4.87
N ASP A 242 54.73 -10.05 3.85
CA ASP A 242 55.82 -10.10 2.87
C ASP A 242 55.69 -9.04 1.75
N GLY A 243 54.64 -8.22 1.79
CA GLY A 243 54.35 -7.17 0.82
C GLY A 243 53.57 -7.61 -0.42
N THR A 244 53.22 -8.90 -0.53
CA THR A 244 52.39 -9.41 -1.63
C THR A 244 50.93 -8.96 -1.51
N CYS A 245 50.25 -8.74 -2.65
CA CYS A 245 48.82 -8.44 -2.68
C CYS A 245 48.06 -9.68 -3.17
N PRO A 246 47.46 -10.48 -2.26
CA PRO A 246 46.87 -11.78 -2.62
C PRO A 246 45.56 -11.66 -3.41
N ILE A 247 44.91 -10.50 -3.37
CA ILE A 247 43.65 -10.23 -4.06
C ILE A 247 43.77 -8.95 -4.89
N ALA A 248 43.24 -8.99 -6.12
CA ALA A 248 43.31 -7.85 -7.04
C ALA A 248 42.23 -6.78 -6.76
N ASP A 249 41.18 -7.16 -6.05
CA ASP A 249 39.94 -6.41 -5.82
C ASP A 249 39.76 -5.99 -4.36
N HIS A 250 40.86 -5.77 -3.62
CA HIS A 250 40.81 -5.31 -2.23
C HIS A 250 40.03 -3.99 -2.08
N GLU A 251 38.91 -4.03 -1.36
CA GLU A 251 38.06 -2.88 -1.15
C GLU A 251 38.59 -1.98 -0.02
N SER A 252 39.11 -0.82 -0.39
CA SER A 252 39.56 0.21 0.56
C SER A 252 38.57 1.37 0.72
N LYS A 253 37.53 1.41 -0.13
CA LYS A 253 36.49 2.44 -0.13
C LYS A 253 35.24 1.95 -0.87
N LEU A 254 34.07 2.20 -0.30
CA LEU A 254 32.78 2.03 -0.98
C LEU A 254 32.19 3.39 -1.35
N GLN A 255 31.59 3.46 -2.53
CA GLN A 255 30.82 4.63 -2.99
C GLN A 255 29.50 4.15 -3.60
N PRO A 256 28.50 3.80 -2.77
CA PRO A 256 27.17 3.44 -3.27
C PRO A 256 26.59 4.58 -4.09
N ARG A 257 25.92 4.25 -5.18
CA ARG A 257 25.24 5.24 -6.03
C ARG A 257 24.07 5.85 -5.26
N ALA A 258 23.88 7.16 -5.35
CA ALA A 258 22.66 7.78 -4.84
C ALA A 258 21.43 7.28 -5.61
N PHE A 259 20.26 7.28 -4.97
CA PHE A 259 19.00 7.06 -5.67
C PHE A 259 18.79 8.20 -6.68
N ALA A 260 18.64 7.86 -7.96
CA ALA A 260 18.33 8.85 -8.99
C ALA A 260 16.87 9.29 -8.84
N ARG A 261 16.62 10.60 -8.76
CA ARG A 261 15.28 11.18 -8.91
C ARG A 261 15.06 11.40 -10.41
N GLY A 262 14.29 10.54 -11.07
CA GLY A 262 13.83 10.78 -12.45
C GLY A 262 12.89 11.99 -12.53
N ASP A 263 12.43 12.36 -13.73
CA ASP A 263 11.41 13.39 -13.94
C ASP A 263 10.09 12.97 -13.25
N LEU A 264 9.93 13.34 -11.98
CA LEU A 264 8.68 13.27 -11.22
C LEU A 264 7.72 14.41 -11.65
N CYS A 265 7.67 14.69 -12.95
CA CYS A 265 6.93 15.81 -13.54
C CYS A 265 5.49 15.41 -13.88
N GLY A 266 4.54 16.13 -13.28
CA GLY A 266 3.30 16.49 -13.98
C GLY A 266 2.10 15.57 -13.79
N GLY A 267 1.66 15.35 -12.56
CA GLY A 267 0.30 14.88 -12.27
C GLY A 267 -0.30 15.71 -11.15
N ALA A 268 -1.22 16.61 -11.47
CA ALA A 268 -1.97 17.36 -10.47
C ALA A 268 -2.59 16.40 -9.45
N VAL A 269 -2.41 16.71 -8.17
CA VAL A 269 -2.89 15.93 -7.04
C VAL A 269 -4.42 15.90 -7.08
N ALA A 270 -5.00 14.75 -7.44
CA ALA A 270 -6.42 14.46 -7.21
C ALA A 270 -6.56 13.74 -5.86
N ALA A 271 -7.44 14.28 -5.02
CA ALA A 271 -7.60 13.92 -3.61
C ALA A 271 -7.73 12.41 -3.37
N MET A 272 -6.86 11.87 -2.52
CA MET A 272 -7.18 10.67 -1.75
C MET A 272 -8.31 11.03 -0.81
N ALA A 273 -9.46 10.40 -0.98
CA ALA A 273 -10.54 10.55 -0.02
C ALA A 273 -10.09 10.02 1.35
N ARG A 274 -9.99 10.96 2.28
CA ARG A 274 -9.79 10.67 3.70
C ARG A 274 -11.15 10.34 4.31
N PRO A 275 -11.21 9.47 5.33
CA PRO A 275 -12.41 9.33 6.13
C PRO A 275 -12.82 10.70 6.67
N MET A 276 -14.10 11.04 6.54
CA MET A 276 -14.65 12.25 7.11
C MET A 276 -15.14 11.91 8.54
N ILE A 277 -14.64 12.67 9.53
CA ILE A 277 -15.11 12.90 10.92
C ILE A 277 -14.16 12.48 12.09
N ASP A 278 -13.80 13.53 12.85
CA ASP A 278 -13.46 13.78 14.27
C ASP A 278 -12.88 12.69 15.23
N PRO A 279 -11.70 12.91 15.87
CA PRO A 279 -11.17 12.10 16.98
C PRO A 279 -11.93 12.18 18.32
N GLY A 280 -13.04 12.91 18.41
CA GLY A 280 -13.62 13.32 19.69
C GLY A 280 -14.98 12.73 20.08
N LEU A 281 -15.19 11.40 20.09
CA LEU A 281 -16.32 10.83 20.86
C LEU A 281 -15.99 9.47 21.47
N ARG A 282 -15.96 9.42 22.81
CA ARG A 282 -16.05 8.18 23.57
C ARG A 282 -17.43 7.58 23.32
N ALA A 283 -17.49 6.29 23.00
CA ALA A 283 -18.73 5.55 23.05
C ALA A 283 -19.28 5.58 24.48
N ASP A 284 -20.52 6.04 24.65
CA ASP A 284 -21.24 5.92 25.91
C ASP A 284 -21.37 4.43 26.31
N PRO A 285 -21.50 4.12 27.61
CA PRO A 285 -21.71 2.75 28.06
C PRO A 285 -22.97 2.18 27.40
N VAL A 286 -22.84 1.02 26.76
CA VAL A 286 -23.96 0.30 26.17
C VAL A 286 -24.92 -0.09 27.29
N ASP A 287 -26.10 0.52 27.32
CA ASP A 287 -27.22 0.11 28.17
C ASP A 287 -27.48 -1.39 27.99
N ALA A 288 -27.81 -2.07 29.09
CA ALA A 288 -28.00 -3.52 29.15
C ALA A 288 -28.84 -4.04 27.97
N ALA A 289 -28.17 -4.71 27.03
CA ALA A 289 -28.79 -5.21 25.80
C ALA A 289 -29.88 -6.25 26.12
N SER A 290 -31.03 -6.11 25.47
CA SER A 290 -32.07 -7.15 25.45
C SER A 290 -31.49 -8.49 24.99
N ASP A 291 -31.90 -9.60 25.60
CA ASP A 291 -31.40 -10.96 25.29
C ASP A 291 -31.94 -11.54 23.95
N SER A 292 -32.24 -10.68 22.97
CA SER A 292 -32.79 -11.10 21.68
C SER A 292 -31.69 -11.58 20.71
N PRO A 293 -31.96 -12.60 19.87
CA PRO A 293 -31.01 -13.05 18.85
C PRO A 293 -30.56 -11.94 17.88
N CYS A 294 -31.44 -10.99 17.56
CA CYS A 294 -31.12 -9.85 16.69
C CYS A 294 -30.10 -8.91 17.36
N ALA A 295 -30.27 -8.58 18.64
CA ALA A 295 -29.33 -7.71 19.36
C ALA A 295 -27.92 -8.34 19.42
N LYS A 296 -27.83 -9.67 19.58
CA LYS A 296 -26.54 -10.39 19.54
C LYS A 296 -25.88 -10.34 18.17
N TYR A 297 -26.67 -10.43 17.09
CA TYR A 297 -26.16 -10.34 15.72
C TYR A 297 -25.67 -8.92 15.40
N GLU A 298 -26.43 -7.90 15.79
CA GLU A 298 -26.02 -6.49 15.64
C GLU A 298 -24.73 -6.19 16.41
N TRP A 299 -24.60 -6.66 17.66
CA TRP A 299 -23.37 -6.55 18.44
C TRP A 299 -22.17 -7.21 17.76
N LEU A 300 -22.35 -8.40 17.19
CA LEU A 300 -21.27 -9.12 16.50
C LEU A 300 -20.82 -8.35 15.25
N LEU A 301 -21.75 -7.86 14.43
CA LEU A 301 -21.43 -7.09 13.24
C LEU A 301 -20.68 -5.79 13.58
N ASP A 302 -21.13 -5.08 14.63
CA ASP A 302 -20.44 -3.88 15.11
C ASP A 302 -19.04 -4.19 15.63
N THR A 303 -18.88 -5.28 16.40
CA THR A 303 -17.57 -5.73 16.91
C THR A 303 -16.61 -6.10 15.77
N LEU A 304 -17.10 -6.79 14.74
CA LEU A 304 -16.31 -7.14 13.56
C LEU A 304 -15.87 -5.88 12.80
N GLU A 305 -16.74 -4.88 12.69
CA GLU A 305 -16.39 -3.61 12.06
C GLU A 305 -15.36 -2.82 12.88
N GLN A 306 -15.51 -2.75 14.20
CA GLN A 306 -14.51 -2.12 15.08
C GLN A 306 -13.14 -2.81 14.96
N GLN A 307 -13.09 -4.14 14.91
CA GLN A 307 -11.85 -4.88 14.69
C GLN A 307 -11.24 -4.58 13.32
N ARG A 308 -12.06 -4.57 12.26
CA ARG A 308 -11.62 -4.23 10.91
C ARG A 308 -11.07 -2.80 10.85
N ALA A 309 -11.65 -1.87 11.59
CA ALA A 309 -11.23 -0.48 11.67
C ALA A 309 -9.85 -0.28 12.35
N LEU A 310 -9.35 -1.25 13.14
CA LEU A 310 -8.01 -1.19 13.73
C LEU A 310 -6.90 -1.16 12.67
N SER A 311 -7.17 -1.60 11.45
CA SER A 311 -6.24 -1.56 10.32
C SER A 311 -6.85 -0.78 9.16
N PRO A 312 -6.31 0.41 8.80
CA PRO A 312 -6.70 1.13 7.60
C PRO A 312 -6.50 0.32 6.31
N ALA A 313 -5.56 -0.63 6.31
CA ALA A 313 -5.38 -1.55 5.18
C ALA A 313 -6.55 -2.54 5.06
N ALA A 314 -7.12 -3.00 6.18
CA ALA A 314 -8.25 -3.93 6.19
C ALA A 314 -9.60 -3.24 5.96
N SER A 315 -9.80 -2.07 6.56
CA SER A 315 -11.05 -1.30 6.47
C SER A 315 -11.10 -0.34 5.28
N GLY A 316 -9.97 0.13 4.76
CA GLY A 316 -9.92 1.09 3.65
C GLY A 316 -10.10 0.46 2.27
N ILE A 317 -10.55 1.28 1.31
CA ILE A 317 -10.63 0.92 -0.11
C ILE A 317 -9.32 1.34 -0.76
N VAL A 318 -8.57 0.36 -1.27
CA VAL A 318 -7.26 0.60 -1.86
C VAL A 318 -7.33 0.62 -3.38
N ARG A 319 -6.43 1.38 -4.01
CA ARG A 319 -6.20 1.35 -5.46
C ARG A 319 -5.00 0.45 -5.76
N ARG A 320 -5.10 -0.41 -6.77
CA ARG A 320 -4.08 -1.39 -7.19
C ARG A 320 -3.99 -1.46 -8.70
N ALA A 321 -2.79 -1.50 -9.26
CA ALA A 321 -2.57 -1.84 -10.67
C ALA A 321 -2.15 -3.30 -10.78
N SER A 322 -2.36 -3.90 -11.96
CA SER A 322 -1.81 -5.22 -12.33
C SER A 322 -2.12 -6.36 -11.34
N LEU A 323 -3.37 -6.47 -10.89
CA LEU A 323 -3.79 -7.56 -10.01
C LEU A 323 -3.90 -8.89 -10.76
N THR A 324 -3.22 -9.91 -10.25
CA THR A 324 -3.38 -11.30 -10.73
C THR A 324 -4.68 -11.89 -10.20
N SER A 325 -5.16 -12.96 -10.84
CA SER A 325 -6.36 -13.70 -10.40
C SER A 325 -6.23 -14.18 -8.95
N ASP A 326 -5.10 -14.78 -8.58
CA ASP A 326 -4.86 -15.29 -7.22
C ASP A 326 -4.84 -14.16 -6.18
N ALA A 327 -4.12 -13.06 -6.48
CA ALA A 327 -4.08 -11.91 -5.57
C ALA A 327 -5.46 -11.27 -5.40
N PHE A 328 -6.23 -11.20 -6.48
CA PHE A 328 -7.61 -10.72 -6.45
C PHE A 328 -8.51 -11.63 -5.61
N LEU A 329 -8.42 -12.95 -5.81
CA LEU A 329 -9.16 -13.93 -5.03
C LEU A 329 -8.85 -13.84 -3.53
N ASP A 330 -7.58 -14.01 -3.18
CA ASP A 330 -7.15 -14.23 -1.79
C ASP A 330 -7.27 -12.98 -0.94
N THR A 331 -7.10 -11.79 -1.54
CA THR A 331 -7.04 -10.53 -0.80
C THR A 331 -8.36 -9.77 -0.81
N TYR A 332 -9.16 -9.92 -1.88
CA TYR A 332 -10.32 -9.06 -2.13
C TYR A 332 -11.61 -9.87 -2.30
N TYR A 333 -11.67 -10.79 -3.26
CA TYR A 333 -12.90 -11.52 -3.57
C TYR A 333 -13.36 -12.41 -2.41
N ALA A 334 -12.52 -13.34 -1.97
CA ALA A 334 -12.88 -14.28 -0.89
C ALA A 334 -13.05 -13.60 0.48
N PRO A 335 -12.22 -12.60 0.87
CA PRO A 335 -12.45 -11.85 2.10
C PRO A 335 -13.57 -10.80 2.06
N GLY A 336 -14.19 -10.57 0.89
CA GLY A 336 -15.26 -9.57 0.74
C GLY A 336 -14.77 -8.13 0.92
N ARG A 337 -13.59 -7.79 0.37
CA ARG A 337 -12.96 -6.47 0.48
C ARG A 337 -12.96 -5.73 -0.87
N PRO A 338 -13.47 -4.49 -0.94
CA PRO A 338 -13.49 -3.72 -2.16
C PRO A 338 -12.08 -3.28 -2.56
N VAL A 339 -11.88 -3.12 -3.85
CA VAL A 339 -10.62 -2.63 -4.43
C VAL A 339 -10.90 -1.91 -5.73
N VAL A 340 -10.19 -0.80 -5.95
CA VAL A 340 -10.12 -0.20 -7.28
C VAL A 340 -8.91 -0.79 -8.00
N ILE A 341 -9.15 -1.43 -9.13
CA ILE A 341 -8.15 -1.89 -10.07
C ILE A 341 -7.89 -0.72 -11.03
N ALA A 342 -6.79 -0.01 -10.83
CA ALA A 342 -6.36 1.10 -11.66
C ALA A 342 -5.89 0.60 -13.02
N ASP A 343 -6.23 1.36 -14.08
CA ASP A 343 -5.86 1.07 -15.47
C ASP A 343 -6.23 -0.35 -15.93
N ALA A 344 -7.32 -0.89 -15.37
CA ALA A 344 -7.81 -2.25 -15.65
C ALA A 344 -8.13 -2.50 -17.13
N ILE A 345 -8.45 -1.44 -17.86
CA ILE A 345 -8.89 -1.49 -19.27
C ILE A 345 -7.97 -0.69 -20.19
N ALA A 346 -6.70 -0.54 -19.84
CA ALA A 346 -5.74 0.27 -20.61
C ALA A 346 -5.60 -0.17 -22.08
N ASP A 347 -5.84 -1.45 -22.36
CA ASP A 347 -5.78 -2.08 -23.67
C ASP A 347 -7.11 -2.01 -24.45
N TRP A 348 -8.21 -1.55 -23.84
CA TRP A 348 -9.50 -1.49 -24.52
C TRP A 348 -9.51 -0.39 -25.58
N PRO A 349 -9.87 -0.71 -26.84
CA PRO A 349 -10.02 0.30 -27.90
C PRO A 349 -10.97 1.46 -27.51
N ALA A 350 -11.99 1.17 -26.71
CA ALA A 350 -12.94 2.14 -26.15
C ALA A 350 -12.25 3.32 -25.43
N ARG A 351 -11.08 3.13 -24.80
CA ARG A 351 -10.34 4.19 -24.09
C ARG A 351 -9.91 5.34 -25.00
N GLN A 352 -9.70 5.06 -26.28
CA GLN A 352 -9.24 6.04 -27.25
C GLN A 352 -10.37 6.53 -28.16
N MET A 353 -11.32 5.65 -28.46
CA MET A 353 -12.37 5.94 -29.45
C MET A 353 -13.62 6.56 -28.86
N TRP A 354 -14.05 6.10 -27.68
CA TRP A 354 -15.37 6.48 -27.19
C TRP A 354 -15.41 7.94 -26.78
N ASN A 355 -16.42 8.63 -27.30
CA ASN A 355 -16.87 9.95 -26.92
C ASN A 355 -18.33 10.08 -27.41
N PRO A 356 -19.10 11.10 -26.99
CA PRO A 356 -20.51 11.21 -27.41
C PRO A 356 -20.72 11.14 -28.93
N ALA A 357 -19.83 11.74 -29.73
CA ALA A 357 -19.94 11.72 -31.19
C ALA A 357 -19.67 10.31 -31.76
N TYR A 358 -18.66 9.60 -31.24
CA TYR A 358 -18.39 8.22 -31.63
C TYR A 358 -19.55 7.30 -31.29
N LEU A 359 -20.06 7.38 -30.05
CA LEU A 359 -21.19 6.56 -29.60
C LEU A 359 -22.42 6.81 -30.49
N ARG A 360 -22.71 8.08 -30.79
CA ARG A 360 -23.78 8.47 -31.71
C ARG A 360 -23.62 7.84 -33.08
N ALA A 361 -22.43 7.92 -33.68
CA ALA A 361 -22.17 7.39 -35.01
C ALA A 361 -22.20 5.85 -35.05
N LYS A 362 -21.73 5.20 -33.98
CA LYS A 362 -21.59 3.74 -33.90
C LYS A 362 -22.92 3.03 -33.63
N VAL A 363 -23.77 3.60 -32.77
CA VAL A 363 -25.07 3.04 -32.39
C VAL A 363 -26.22 3.60 -33.26
N GLY A 364 -26.13 4.86 -33.68
CA GLY A 364 -27.11 5.49 -34.56
C GLY A 364 -28.48 5.71 -33.91
N ASP A 365 -29.54 5.48 -34.69
CA ASP A 365 -30.94 5.65 -34.32
C ASP A 365 -31.58 4.37 -33.74
N ALA A 366 -30.75 3.37 -33.39
CA ALA A 366 -31.24 2.13 -32.78
C ALA A 366 -32.11 2.44 -31.55
N PRO A 367 -33.29 1.80 -31.42
CA PRO A 367 -34.18 2.04 -30.28
C PRO A 367 -33.55 1.50 -29.00
N ILE A 368 -33.52 2.34 -27.96
CA ILE A 368 -33.04 1.98 -26.62
C ILE A 368 -34.12 2.26 -25.57
N GLU A 369 -34.08 1.50 -24.49
CA GLU A 369 -34.81 1.75 -23.26
C GLU A 369 -33.91 2.43 -22.22
N TYR A 370 -34.44 3.43 -21.52
CA TYR A 370 -33.75 4.15 -20.45
C TYR A 370 -34.71 4.44 -19.29
N GLN A 371 -34.17 4.85 -18.15
CA GLN A 371 -34.93 5.36 -17.01
C GLN A 371 -35.15 6.86 -17.17
N GLY A 372 -36.38 7.30 -17.41
CA GLY A 372 -36.79 8.69 -17.65
C GLY A 372 -37.76 9.24 -16.60
N GLY A 373 -37.86 10.56 -16.49
CA GLY A 373 -38.75 11.22 -15.53
C GLY A 373 -38.35 10.97 -14.07
N ARG A 374 -37.07 10.65 -13.82
CA ARG A 374 -36.56 10.29 -12.48
C ARG A 374 -36.61 11.48 -11.52
N SER A 375 -36.55 12.71 -12.02
CA SER A 375 -36.59 13.91 -11.17
C SER A 375 -37.99 14.19 -10.60
N ALA A 376 -39.03 13.55 -11.13
CA ALA A 376 -40.42 13.75 -10.68
C ALA A 376 -40.79 12.98 -9.40
N SER A 377 -39.96 12.02 -8.96
CA SER A 377 -40.20 11.20 -7.78
C SER A 377 -38.87 10.81 -7.15
N GLY A 378 -38.68 11.04 -5.85
CA GLY A 378 -37.43 10.66 -5.20
C GLY A 378 -37.22 9.14 -5.02
N ASP A 379 -38.23 8.30 -5.30
CA ASP A 379 -38.16 6.83 -5.21
C ASP A 379 -37.91 6.14 -6.56
N PHE A 380 -37.28 6.83 -7.51
CA PHE A 380 -37.08 6.34 -8.89
C PHE A 380 -36.38 4.96 -8.96
N GLU A 381 -35.52 4.60 -8.01
CA GLU A 381 -34.90 3.26 -7.97
C GLU A 381 -35.86 2.16 -7.48
N ARG A 382 -36.80 2.50 -6.59
CA ARG A 382 -37.78 1.55 -6.03
C ARG A 382 -38.91 1.26 -7.00
N TYR A 383 -39.32 2.28 -7.76
CA TYR A 383 -40.38 2.18 -8.76
C TYR A 383 -39.84 2.22 -10.19
N LYS A 384 -38.67 1.63 -10.42
CA LYS A 384 -37.96 1.61 -11.71
C LYS A 384 -38.83 1.24 -12.92
N ASP A 385 -39.81 0.36 -12.77
CA ASP A 385 -40.70 -0.03 -13.87
C ASP A 385 -41.58 1.13 -14.36
N ASN A 386 -41.91 2.09 -13.50
CA ASN A 386 -42.67 3.30 -13.86
C ASN A 386 -41.83 4.31 -14.68
N HIS A 387 -40.51 4.17 -14.63
CA HIS A 387 -39.55 5.09 -15.24
C HIS A 387 -39.01 4.58 -16.58
N LYS A 388 -39.37 3.38 -17.03
CA LYS A 388 -38.99 2.89 -18.36
C LYS A 388 -39.56 3.79 -19.47
N ARG A 389 -38.68 4.27 -20.34
CA ARG A 389 -38.98 5.05 -21.54
C ARG A 389 -38.16 4.51 -22.70
N ALA A 390 -38.62 4.73 -23.93
CA ALA A 390 -37.89 4.31 -25.13
C ALA A 390 -37.76 5.46 -26.12
N MET A 391 -36.61 5.56 -26.77
CA MET A 391 -36.35 6.49 -27.88
C MET A 391 -35.15 6.03 -28.72
N PRO A 392 -34.92 6.61 -29.91
CA PRO A 392 -33.67 6.40 -30.65
C PRO A 392 -32.44 6.83 -29.83
N PHE A 393 -31.35 6.07 -29.89
CA PHE A 393 -30.14 6.34 -29.10
C PHE A 393 -29.50 7.71 -29.40
N ASP A 394 -29.47 8.12 -30.66
CA ASP A 394 -28.97 9.44 -31.05
C ASP A 394 -29.79 10.59 -30.42
N ARG A 395 -31.11 10.42 -30.31
CA ARG A 395 -32.02 11.35 -29.63
C ARG A 395 -31.87 11.32 -28.12
N PHE A 396 -31.58 10.15 -27.54
CA PHE A 396 -31.23 10.04 -26.14
C PHE A 396 -29.96 10.84 -25.83
N LEU A 397 -28.92 10.72 -26.66
CA LEU A 397 -27.69 11.52 -26.52
C LEU A 397 -27.95 13.02 -26.66
N ASP A 398 -28.80 13.45 -27.61
CA ASP A 398 -29.20 14.86 -27.74
C ASP A 398 -29.90 15.37 -26.47
N MET A 399 -30.83 14.58 -25.93
CA MET A 399 -31.62 14.94 -24.76
C MET A 399 -30.74 15.11 -23.52
N ILE A 400 -29.87 14.15 -23.22
CA ILE A 400 -29.01 14.23 -22.02
C ILE A 400 -27.88 15.24 -22.16
N ALA A 401 -27.51 15.62 -23.38
CA ALA A 401 -26.58 16.72 -23.61
C ALA A 401 -27.23 18.10 -23.41
N ALA A 402 -28.52 18.23 -23.75
CA ALA A 402 -29.26 19.48 -23.62
C ALA A 402 -29.69 19.78 -22.17
N ASP A 403 -30.09 18.76 -21.42
CA ASP A 403 -30.54 18.88 -20.03
C ASP A 403 -29.82 17.85 -19.14
N PRO A 404 -28.56 18.12 -18.76
CA PRO A 404 -27.80 17.23 -17.89
C PRO A 404 -28.40 17.22 -16.48
N GLY A 405 -28.53 16.03 -15.90
CA GLY A 405 -29.07 15.83 -14.57
C GLY A 405 -29.46 14.37 -14.35
N ASN A 406 -30.34 14.12 -13.39
CA ASN A 406 -30.75 12.76 -13.06
C ASN A 406 -32.00 12.28 -13.83
N ASP A 407 -32.64 13.11 -14.66
CA ASP A 407 -33.97 12.77 -15.19
C ASP A 407 -33.96 11.60 -16.19
N ALA A 408 -32.89 11.46 -16.97
CA ALA A 408 -32.73 10.42 -17.99
C ALA A 408 -31.38 9.68 -17.85
N TYR A 409 -31.45 8.37 -17.67
CA TYR A 409 -30.27 7.52 -17.44
C TYR A 409 -30.45 6.12 -18.02
N LEU A 410 -29.51 5.65 -18.85
CA LEU A 410 -29.47 4.25 -19.29
C LEU A 410 -28.80 3.43 -18.18
N THR A 411 -29.50 2.42 -17.67
CA THR A 411 -29.10 1.67 -16.46
C THR A 411 -29.01 0.17 -16.68
N ALA A 412 -28.45 -0.54 -15.69
CA ALA A 412 -28.42 -2.00 -15.69
C ALA A 412 -29.79 -2.65 -15.92
N TYR A 413 -30.88 -2.05 -15.41
CA TYR A 413 -32.25 -2.56 -15.57
C TYR A 413 -32.74 -2.63 -17.01
N ASN A 414 -32.13 -1.85 -17.91
CA ASN A 414 -32.49 -1.80 -19.32
C ASN A 414 -31.52 -2.62 -20.19
N SER A 415 -30.51 -3.27 -19.60
CA SER A 415 -29.41 -3.91 -20.34
C SER A 415 -29.90 -5.01 -21.28
N ALA A 416 -30.83 -5.85 -20.84
CA ALA A 416 -31.39 -6.92 -21.67
C ALA A 416 -32.12 -6.36 -22.89
N SER A 417 -32.95 -5.33 -22.69
CA SER A 417 -33.66 -4.62 -23.77
C SER A 417 -32.71 -3.91 -24.73
N ASN A 418 -31.56 -3.44 -24.24
CA ASN A 418 -30.57 -2.68 -25.00
C ASN A 418 -29.47 -3.54 -25.64
N ALA A 419 -29.41 -4.84 -25.34
CA ALA A 419 -28.30 -5.70 -25.76
C ALA A 419 -28.08 -5.67 -27.28
N ALA A 420 -29.15 -5.75 -28.07
CA ALA A 420 -29.06 -5.70 -29.53
C ALA A 420 -28.65 -4.32 -30.04
N ALA A 421 -29.18 -3.24 -29.45
CA ALA A 421 -28.88 -1.87 -29.86
C ALA A 421 -27.42 -1.49 -29.55
N LEU A 422 -26.88 -1.94 -28.41
CA LEU A 422 -25.52 -1.63 -27.97
C LEU A 422 -24.46 -2.64 -28.46
N ALA A 423 -24.88 -3.76 -29.07
CA ALA A 423 -23.97 -4.78 -29.60
C ALA A 423 -22.81 -4.26 -30.48
N PRO A 424 -22.99 -3.20 -31.32
CA PRO A 424 -21.89 -2.63 -32.10
C PRO A 424 -20.70 -2.15 -31.26
N LEU A 425 -20.92 -1.80 -29.99
CA LEU A 425 -19.88 -1.33 -29.06
C LEU A 425 -19.03 -2.46 -28.46
N ASN A 426 -19.52 -3.71 -28.50
CA ASN A 426 -18.83 -4.85 -27.88
C ASN A 426 -17.46 -5.11 -28.50
N GLY A 427 -17.27 -4.79 -29.78
CA GLY A 427 -15.96 -4.93 -30.45
C GLY A 427 -14.89 -3.95 -29.96
N ASP A 428 -15.29 -2.90 -29.25
CA ASP A 428 -14.37 -1.89 -28.70
C ASP A 428 -13.97 -2.19 -27.24
N VAL A 429 -14.57 -3.22 -26.65
CA VAL A 429 -14.39 -3.64 -25.25
C VAL A 429 -13.50 -4.88 -25.21
N GLY A 430 -12.39 -4.79 -24.48
CA GLY A 430 -11.46 -5.92 -24.28
C GLY A 430 -11.91 -6.87 -23.18
N ARG A 431 -11.01 -7.77 -22.78
CA ARG A 431 -11.29 -8.83 -21.81
C ARG A 431 -10.66 -8.54 -20.45
N LEU A 432 -11.32 -8.96 -19.37
CA LEU A 432 -10.79 -8.94 -18.01
C LEU A 432 -10.62 -10.37 -17.48
N ASP A 433 -9.86 -11.18 -18.24
CA ASP A 433 -9.72 -12.63 -18.02
C ASP A 433 -9.12 -13.00 -16.65
N ALA A 434 -8.45 -12.05 -16.00
CA ALA A 434 -7.95 -12.25 -14.65
C ALA A 434 -9.08 -12.39 -13.60
N PHE A 435 -10.27 -11.86 -13.88
CA PHE A 435 -11.36 -11.76 -12.89
C PHE A 435 -12.68 -12.37 -13.38
N LEU A 436 -12.93 -12.37 -14.69
CA LEU A 436 -14.21 -12.72 -15.29
C LEU A 436 -14.13 -13.99 -16.14
N ALA A 437 -15.13 -14.84 -16.04
CA ALA A 437 -15.28 -16.05 -16.85
C ALA A 437 -15.77 -15.73 -18.27
N GLN A 438 -15.32 -16.55 -19.23
CA GLN A 438 -15.88 -16.58 -20.58
C GLN A 438 -17.21 -17.31 -20.57
N SER A 439 -18.30 -16.59 -20.89
CA SER A 439 -19.60 -17.21 -21.15
C SER A 439 -20.09 -16.79 -22.53
N ALA A 440 -20.48 -17.78 -23.34
CA ALA A 440 -21.19 -17.54 -24.59
C ALA A 440 -22.65 -17.10 -24.36
N GLU A 441 -23.18 -17.31 -23.15
CA GLU A 441 -24.55 -17.00 -22.75
C GLU A 441 -24.69 -15.60 -22.11
N GLU A 442 -23.58 -15.00 -21.64
CA GLU A 442 -23.53 -13.63 -21.07
C GLU A 442 -22.44 -12.80 -21.76
N PRO A 443 -22.67 -12.31 -23.00
CA PRO A 443 -21.58 -11.79 -23.85
C PRO A 443 -21.13 -10.37 -23.49
N GLY A 444 -21.77 -9.68 -22.56
CA GLY A 444 -21.45 -8.28 -22.25
C GLY A 444 -21.96 -7.84 -20.88
N GLY A 445 -21.17 -7.02 -20.20
CA GLY A 445 -21.58 -6.42 -18.93
C GLY A 445 -22.73 -5.43 -19.11
N MET A 446 -23.34 -5.04 -18.00
CA MET A 446 -24.46 -4.09 -17.96
C MET A 446 -23.95 -2.67 -18.15
N MET A 447 -24.27 -2.05 -19.28
CA MET A 447 -23.79 -0.71 -19.62
C MET A 447 -24.65 0.37 -18.95
N TRP A 448 -23.98 1.41 -18.47
CA TRP A 448 -24.58 2.61 -17.91
C TRP A 448 -24.15 3.81 -18.73
N ILE A 449 -25.10 4.62 -19.21
CA ILE A 449 -24.81 5.82 -20.00
C ILE A 449 -25.69 6.96 -19.49
N GLY A 450 -25.08 8.05 -19.06
CA GLY A 450 -25.80 9.20 -18.55
C GLY A 450 -24.98 10.48 -18.57
N PRO A 451 -25.65 11.64 -18.42
CA PRO A 451 -24.98 12.92 -18.27
C PRO A 451 -24.38 13.08 -16.86
N GLN A 452 -23.73 14.22 -16.64
CA GLN A 452 -23.39 14.67 -15.29
C GLN A 452 -24.67 14.77 -14.44
N GLY A 453 -24.60 14.34 -13.18
CA GLY A 453 -25.69 14.45 -12.21
C GLY A 453 -26.61 13.23 -12.11
N THR A 454 -26.42 12.18 -12.93
CA THR A 454 -27.15 10.93 -12.70
C THR A 454 -26.73 10.31 -11.37
N PHE A 455 -27.71 9.88 -10.58
CA PHE A 455 -27.50 9.43 -9.20
C PHE A 455 -28.22 8.12 -8.93
N THR A 456 -27.52 7.15 -8.35
CA THR A 456 -28.08 5.89 -7.84
C THR A 456 -28.01 5.91 -6.32
N ALA A 457 -29.17 5.89 -5.67
CA ALA A 457 -29.32 6.04 -4.23
C ALA A 457 -28.66 4.90 -3.44
N LEU A 458 -28.43 5.11 -2.13
CA LEU A 458 -27.78 4.14 -1.25
C LEU A 458 -28.49 2.79 -1.24
N HIS A 459 -27.77 1.76 -1.66
CA HIS A 459 -28.24 0.37 -1.73
C HIS A 459 -27.08 -0.59 -1.56
N HIS A 460 -27.37 -1.88 -1.42
CA HIS A 460 -26.38 -2.94 -1.63
C HIS A 460 -26.85 -3.87 -2.75
N ASP A 461 -26.00 -4.79 -3.18
CA ASP A 461 -26.35 -5.79 -4.18
C ASP A 461 -26.30 -7.21 -3.62
N LEU A 462 -27.05 -8.10 -4.28
CA LEU A 462 -27.11 -9.53 -3.98
C LEU A 462 -26.02 -10.34 -4.72
N THR A 463 -25.13 -9.65 -5.41
CA THR A 463 -23.99 -10.18 -6.15
C THR A 463 -22.74 -9.37 -5.81
N ASN A 464 -21.57 -9.99 -5.98
CA ASN A 464 -20.37 -9.20 -6.19
C ASN A 464 -20.44 -8.53 -7.57
N ASN A 465 -19.92 -7.32 -7.68
CA ASN A 465 -19.93 -6.53 -8.92
C ASN A 465 -18.53 -6.02 -9.26
N LEU A 466 -18.21 -5.96 -10.55
CA LEU A 466 -17.05 -5.25 -11.07
C LEU A 466 -17.53 -4.07 -11.92
N LEU A 467 -17.51 -2.87 -11.34
CA LEU A 467 -17.90 -1.63 -12.01
C LEU A 467 -16.71 -1.02 -12.74
N VAL A 468 -16.70 -1.14 -14.06
CA VAL A 468 -15.63 -0.64 -14.95
C VAL A 468 -16.01 0.74 -15.49
N GLN A 469 -15.16 1.73 -15.27
CA GLN A 469 -15.35 3.10 -15.71
C GLN A 469 -14.64 3.34 -17.06
N VAL A 470 -15.40 3.54 -18.13
CA VAL A 470 -14.85 3.69 -19.49
C VAL A 470 -14.67 5.16 -19.87
N LEU A 471 -15.70 5.98 -19.65
CA LEU A 471 -15.70 7.43 -19.93
C LEU A 471 -16.24 8.23 -18.75
N GLY A 472 -15.71 9.44 -18.55
CA GLY A 472 -16.12 10.33 -17.46
C GLY A 472 -15.76 9.79 -16.07
N ARG A 473 -16.08 10.58 -15.04
CA ARG A 473 -15.82 10.20 -13.64
C ARG A 473 -17.11 9.83 -12.93
N LYS A 474 -17.01 8.91 -11.96
CA LYS A 474 -18.09 8.60 -11.02
C LYS A 474 -17.60 8.73 -9.59
N ARG A 475 -18.35 9.43 -8.76
CA ARG A 475 -18.19 9.41 -7.30
C ARG A 475 -18.98 8.24 -6.74
N VAL A 476 -18.35 7.43 -5.91
CA VAL A 476 -18.96 6.29 -5.23
C VAL A 476 -18.72 6.46 -3.74
N ILE A 477 -19.79 6.50 -2.95
CA ILE A 477 -19.69 6.41 -1.49
C ILE A 477 -20.00 4.97 -1.10
N LEU A 478 -19.16 4.33 -0.29
CA LEU A 478 -19.32 2.94 0.12
C LEU A 478 -19.32 2.78 1.65
N ALA A 479 -20.07 1.81 2.15
CA ALA A 479 -20.00 1.34 3.54
C ALA A 479 -20.01 -0.20 3.57
N ALA A 480 -19.39 -0.77 4.61
CA ALA A 480 -19.24 -2.22 4.70
C ALA A 480 -20.56 -2.94 4.93
N ALA A 481 -20.64 -4.21 4.51
CA ALA A 481 -21.81 -5.06 4.72
C ALA A 481 -22.16 -5.23 6.22
N THR A 482 -21.16 -5.17 7.09
CA THR A 482 -21.29 -5.19 8.56
C THR A 482 -22.07 -3.98 9.11
N GLU A 483 -22.16 -2.88 8.36
CA GLU A 483 -22.89 -1.67 8.77
C GLU A 483 -24.40 -1.76 8.50
N LEU A 484 -24.89 -2.86 7.92
CA LEU A 484 -26.30 -3.06 7.56
C LEU A 484 -27.32 -2.66 8.67
N PRO A 485 -27.12 -2.99 9.97
CA PRO A 485 -28.05 -2.58 11.03
C PRO A 485 -28.16 -1.06 11.24
N LYS A 486 -27.18 -0.29 10.77
CA LYS A 486 -27.09 1.17 10.91
C LYS A 486 -27.52 1.91 9.63
N LEU A 487 -27.71 1.20 8.53
CA LEU A 487 -27.96 1.76 7.19
C LEU A 487 -29.44 1.77 6.79
N TYR A 488 -30.36 1.57 7.74
CA TYR A 488 -31.81 1.78 7.55
C TYR A 488 -32.39 1.05 6.32
N ASN A 489 -31.96 -0.19 6.11
CA ASN A 489 -32.50 -1.06 5.06
C ASN A 489 -33.99 -1.33 5.32
N ASP A 490 -34.86 -0.80 4.47
CA ASP A 490 -36.32 -0.82 4.66
C ASP A 490 -37.06 -1.52 3.52
N THR A 491 -36.53 -1.48 2.29
CA THR A 491 -37.14 -2.16 1.14
C THR A 491 -36.09 -2.86 0.31
N HIS A 492 -36.17 -4.20 0.30
CA HIS A 492 -35.28 -5.06 -0.47
C HIS A 492 -33.82 -4.74 -0.14
N VAL A 493 -33.06 -4.23 -1.10
CA VAL A 493 -31.66 -3.85 -0.92
C VAL A 493 -31.43 -2.35 -0.70
N PHE A 494 -32.50 -1.55 -0.67
CA PHE A 494 -32.43 -0.09 -0.56
C PHE A 494 -32.55 0.38 0.89
N SER A 495 -31.90 1.52 1.14
CA SER A 495 -32.04 2.29 2.38
C SER A 495 -33.14 3.34 2.25
N SER A 496 -33.78 3.70 3.37
CA SER A 496 -34.60 4.91 3.47
C SER A 496 -33.74 6.19 3.46
N VAL A 497 -32.46 6.09 3.78
CA VAL A 497 -31.45 7.14 3.57
C VAL A 497 -31.00 7.07 2.11
N ARG A 498 -31.47 7.98 1.27
CA ARG A 498 -31.20 7.91 -0.17
C ARG A 498 -29.82 8.45 -0.56
N ASP A 499 -29.42 9.55 0.06
CA ASP A 499 -28.13 10.21 -0.16
C ASP A 499 -27.50 10.56 1.19
N VAL A 500 -26.37 9.91 1.50
CA VAL A 500 -25.63 10.15 2.75
C VAL A 500 -24.83 11.44 2.73
N THR A 501 -24.76 12.11 1.57
CA THR A 501 -24.07 13.38 1.36
C THR A 501 -25.01 14.58 1.28
N ASP A 502 -26.32 14.35 1.40
CA ASP A 502 -27.33 15.41 1.47
C ASP A 502 -27.06 16.28 2.71
N PRO A 503 -26.77 17.59 2.55
CA PRO A 503 -26.51 18.48 3.67
C PRO A 503 -27.74 18.65 4.59
N ASP A 504 -28.94 18.38 4.09
CA ASP A 504 -30.19 18.49 4.83
C ASP A 504 -30.65 17.15 5.43
N LEU A 505 -29.79 16.12 5.42
CA LEU A 505 -30.08 14.82 5.99
C LEU A 505 -30.41 14.92 7.49
N ASP A 506 -31.60 14.47 7.88
CA ASP A 506 -32.04 14.46 9.28
C ASP A 506 -31.28 13.41 10.11
N LEU A 507 -30.14 13.80 10.65
CA LEU A 507 -29.33 12.95 11.52
C LEU A 507 -29.99 12.67 12.89
N VAL A 508 -31.09 13.36 13.24
CA VAL A 508 -31.89 13.01 14.43
C VAL A 508 -32.73 11.78 14.12
N ALA A 509 -33.44 11.77 12.99
CA ALA A 509 -34.18 10.61 12.50
C ALA A 509 -33.25 9.42 12.16
N PHE A 510 -32.09 9.72 11.57
CA PHE A 510 -31.10 8.73 11.13
C PHE A 510 -29.89 8.61 12.08
N ALA A 511 -30.13 8.66 13.39
CA ALA A 511 -29.08 8.70 14.41
C ALA A 511 -28.04 7.56 14.34
N LYS A 512 -28.40 6.37 13.85
CA LYS A 512 -27.48 5.22 13.72
C LYS A 512 -26.37 5.46 12.70
N LEU A 513 -26.53 6.41 11.77
CA LEU A 513 -25.50 6.76 10.78
C LEU A 513 -24.26 7.40 11.40
N ARG A 514 -24.37 8.02 12.58
CA ARG A 514 -23.26 8.76 13.22
C ARG A 514 -22.03 7.89 13.53
N GLY A 515 -22.20 6.57 13.58
CA GLY A 515 -21.13 5.60 13.81
C GLY A 515 -20.74 4.78 12.58
N VAL A 516 -21.25 5.11 11.39
CA VAL A 516 -20.97 4.38 10.15
C VAL A 516 -19.73 4.95 9.48
N ARG A 517 -18.82 4.06 9.05
CA ARG A 517 -17.67 4.46 8.24
C ARG A 517 -18.01 4.45 6.75
N PHE A 518 -18.07 5.63 6.15
CA PHE A 518 -18.19 5.79 4.71
C PHE A 518 -16.83 5.99 4.03
N HIS A 519 -16.70 5.40 2.85
CA HIS A 519 -15.57 5.54 1.95
C HIS A 519 -16.03 6.29 0.70
N ASP A 520 -15.59 7.53 0.55
CA ASP A 520 -15.83 8.31 -0.67
C ASP A 520 -14.72 7.98 -1.67
N ILE A 521 -15.02 7.64 -2.91
CA ILE A 521 -13.99 7.46 -3.95
C ILE A 521 -14.46 8.05 -5.27
N THR A 522 -13.52 8.53 -6.07
CA THR A 522 -13.78 8.88 -7.47
C THR A 522 -13.15 7.84 -8.38
N LEU A 523 -13.98 7.19 -9.21
CA LEU A 523 -13.55 6.34 -10.30
C LEU A 523 -13.19 7.20 -11.50
N MET A 524 -11.99 6.98 -12.01
CA MET A 524 -11.44 7.63 -13.18
C MET A 524 -11.63 6.75 -14.42
N PRO A 525 -11.67 7.32 -15.63
CA PRO A 525 -11.66 6.53 -16.87
C PRO A 525 -10.46 5.56 -16.90
N GLY A 526 -10.73 4.27 -17.03
CA GLY A 526 -9.72 3.21 -16.96
C GLY A 526 -9.84 2.32 -15.71
N ASP A 527 -10.52 2.77 -14.67
CA ASP A 527 -10.65 2.04 -13.41
C ASP A 527 -11.67 0.91 -13.48
N ALA A 528 -11.47 -0.15 -12.69
CA ALA A 528 -12.50 -1.11 -12.33
C ALA A 528 -12.64 -1.22 -10.82
N LEU A 529 -13.82 -0.93 -10.27
CA LEU A 529 -14.12 -1.09 -8.85
C LEU A 529 -14.77 -2.44 -8.58
N PHE A 530 -14.12 -3.26 -7.76
CA PHE A 530 -14.75 -4.42 -7.17
C PHE A 530 -15.59 -4.01 -5.96
N ILE A 531 -16.89 -4.28 -6.04
CA ILE A 531 -17.86 -4.08 -4.97
C ILE A 531 -18.29 -5.46 -4.48
N PRO A 532 -17.84 -5.88 -3.29
CA PRO A 532 -18.23 -7.18 -2.76
C PRO A 532 -19.72 -7.23 -2.41
N ILE A 533 -20.30 -8.42 -2.45
CA ILE A 533 -21.70 -8.64 -2.08
C ILE A 533 -22.03 -8.02 -0.72
N GLY A 534 -23.19 -7.37 -0.62
CA GLY A 534 -23.65 -6.72 0.61
C GLY A 534 -22.96 -5.40 0.96
N TRP A 535 -21.93 -4.97 0.22
CA TRP A 535 -21.39 -3.62 0.41
C TRP A 535 -22.38 -2.56 -0.05
N TRP A 536 -22.63 -1.62 0.85
CA TRP A 536 -23.52 -0.51 0.60
C TRP A 536 -22.81 0.53 -0.24
N HIS A 537 -23.50 1.10 -1.21
CA HIS A 537 -22.97 2.12 -2.07
C HIS A 537 -24.03 3.04 -2.68
N GLN A 538 -23.64 4.28 -2.93
CA GLN A 538 -24.35 5.23 -3.80
C GLN A 538 -23.39 5.76 -4.85
N VAL A 539 -23.91 6.11 -6.02
CA VAL A 539 -23.10 6.44 -7.20
C VAL A 539 -23.62 7.70 -7.87
N GLU A 540 -22.74 8.67 -8.11
CA GLU A 540 -23.02 9.91 -8.83
C GLU A 540 -22.09 10.06 -10.04
N SER A 541 -22.63 10.40 -11.20
CA SER A 541 -21.82 10.76 -12.38
C SER A 541 -21.38 12.22 -12.30
N LEU A 542 -20.07 12.47 -12.30
CA LEU A 542 -19.51 13.83 -12.21
C LEU A 542 -19.34 14.50 -13.58
N ASP A 543 -19.42 13.72 -14.66
CA ASP A 543 -19.34 14.15 -16.04
C ASP A 543 -20.34 13.32 -16.88
N PHE A 544 -20.43 13.56 -18.19
CA PHE A 544 -20.97 12.55 -19.10
C PHE A 544 -20.20 11.25 -18.91
N SER A 545 -20.91 10.17 -18.59
CA SER A 545 -20.32 8.97 -18.02
C SER A 545 -20.77 7.72 -18.76
N VAL A 546 -19.81 6.83 -19.04
CA VAL A 546 -20.07 5.48 -19.52
C VAL A 546 -19.33 4.48 -18.64
N SER A 547 -20.08 3.55 -18.06
CA SER A 547 -19.55 2.47 -17.22
C SER A 547 -20.13 1.13 -17.65
N ILE A 548 -19.45 0.04 -17.31
CA ILE A 548 -19.93 -1.32 -17.54
C ILE A 548 -19.80 -2.12 -16.25
N THR A 549 -20.88 -2.72 -15.76
CA THR A 549 -20.87 -3.58 -14.58
C THR A 549 -20.87 -5.06 -14.99
N TYR A 550 -19.95 -5.84 -14.42
CA TYR A 550 -19.87 -7.29 -14.63
C TYR A 550 -20.15 -8.06 -13.34
N THR A 551 -20.75 -9.25 -13.50
CA THR A 551 -21.08 -10.18 -12.39
C THR A 551 -20.62 -11.61 -12.66
N ASN A 552 -20.12 -11.90 -13.87
CA ASN A 552 -19.65 -13.20 -14.33
C ASN A 552 -18.20 -13.50 -13.86
N PHE A 553 -17.96 -13.44 -12.56
CA PHE A 553 -16.63 -13.73 -11.99
C PHE A 553 -16.19 -15.18 -12.24
N LEU A 554 -14.87 -15.42 -12.25
CA LEU A 554 -14.28 -16.78 -12.30
C LEU A 554 -14.70 -17.65 -11.12
N TRP A 555 -15.08 -17.01 -10.01
CA TRP A 555 -15.51 -17.66 -8.77
C TRP A 555 -17.01 -17.55 -8.59
N ARG A 556 -17.55 -18.39 -7.71
CA ARG A 556 -18.98 -18.45 -7.41
C ARG A 556 -19.55 -17.07 -7.04
N ASN A 557 -20.61 -16.64 -7.74
CA ASN A 557 -21.29 -15.36 -7.52
C ASN A 557 -22.82 -15.46 -7.56
N ASP A 558 -23.38 -16.65 -7.34
CA ASP A 558 -24.82 -16.93 -7.47
C ASP A 558 -25.60 -16.86 -6.15
N PHE A 559 -25.07 -16.11 -5.17
CA PHE A 559 -25.61 -16.01 -3.81
C PHE A 559 -27.03 -15.43 -3.75
N HIS A 560 -27.41 -14.58 -4.71
CA HIS A 560 -28.76 -14.03 -4.85
C HIS A 560 -29.86 -15.10 -4.92
N LYS A 561 -29.56 -16.32 -5.39
CA LYS A 561 -30.54 -17.42 -5.49
C LYS A 561 -31.06 -17.89 -4.13
N ALA A 562 -30.29 -17.67 -3.06
CA ALA A 562 -30.64 -18.04 -1.70
C ALA A 562 -31.09 -16.84 -0.86
N TYR A 563 -31.31 -15.68 -1.48
CA TYR A 563 -31.77 -14.49 -0.77
C TYR A 563 -33.18 -14.71 -0.22
N PRO A 564 -33.46 -14.39 1.07
CA PRO A 564 -34.76 -14.64 1.67
C PRO A 564 -35.87 -13.89 0.93
N ALA A 565 -36.99 -14.57 0.65
CA ALA A 565 -38.19 -13.90 0.19
C ALA A 565 -38.66 -12.91 1.28
N GLN A 566 -39.09 -11.72 0.87
CA GLN A 566 -39.75 -10.82 1.81
C GLN A 566 -41.04 -11.46 2.32
N PRO A 567 -41.33 -11.37 3.63
CA PRO A 567 -42.55 -11.89 4.21
C PRO A 567 -43.81 -11.22 3.65
#